data_AF-A0A7W0YV12-F1
#
_entry.id   AF-A0A7W0YV12-F1
#
_cell.length_a   1.000
_cell.length_b   1.000
_cell.length_c   1.000
_cell.angle_alpha   90.00
_cell.angle_beta   90.00
_cell.angle_gamma   90.00
#
_symmetry.space_group_name_H-M   'P 1'
#
loop_
_entity.id
_entity.type
_entity.pdbx_description
1 polymer ?
#
loop_
_entity_poly.entity_id
_entity_poly.type
_entity_poly.pdbx_seq_one_letter_code
_entity_poly.pdbx_strand_id
1 'polypeptide(L)' 'MRNNVSDVLRRAERGERFTITVGGRPVAELVDSDVLIGFLSAGDAHHQDAVDWVRVSDPASAPPHPSSRR' A
#
# COMPACT_ATOMS: atom_id res chain seq x y z
N MET A 1 -26.03 -11.70 0.42
CA MET A 1 -24.56 -11.75 0.59
C MET A 1 -24.23 -11.08 1.91
N ARG A 2 -23.75 -11.82 2.91
CA ARG A 2 -23.40 -11.27 4.22
C ARG A 2 -21.91 -10.95 4.15
N ASN A 3 -21.58 -9.66 4.08
CA ASN A 3 -20.18 -9.23 4.01
C ASN A 3 -19.57 -9.26 5.42
N ASN A 4 -18.36 -9.81 5.57
CA ASN A 4 -17.65 -9.88 6.85
C ASN A 4 -16.85 -8.59 7.14
N VAL A 5 -17.45 -7.43 6.91
CA VAL A 5 -16.74 -6.14 6.99
C VAL A 5 -16.19 -5.89 8.39
N SER A 6 -16.99 -6.18 9.42
CA SER A 6 -16.61 -5.89 10.81
C SER A 6 -15.38 -6.67 11.27
N ASP A 7 -15.23 -7.95 10.88
CA ASP A 7 -14.03 -8.72 11.25
C ASP A 7 -12.79 -8.22 10.48
N VAL A 8 -12.96 -7.86 9.20
CA VAL A 8 -11.87 -7.32 8.38
C VAL A 8 -11.35 -6.00 8.96
N LEU A 9 -12.25 -5.08 9.30
CA LEU A 9 -11.89 -3.80 9.93
C LEU A 9 -11.17 -4.01 11.28
N ARG A 10 -11.70 -4.89 12.15
CA ARG A 10 -11.06 -5.21 13.44
C ARG A 10 -9.69 -5.86 13.32
N ARG A 11 -9.38 -6.49 12.18
CA ARG A 11 -8.06 -7.05 11.89
C ARG A 11 -7.13 -5.97 11.34
N ALA A 12 -7.66 -5.07 10.52
CA ALA A 12 -6.91 -3.91 10.04
C ALA A 12 -6.48 -2.99 11.19
N GLU A 13 -7.36 -2.73 12.16
CA GLU A 13 -7.06 -2.01 13.40
C GLU A 13 -6.05 -2.73 14.31
N ARG A 14 -5.74 -4.00 14.04
CA ARG A 14 -4.67 -4.74 14.72
C ARG A 14 -3.37 -4.77 13.91
N GLY A 15 -3.30 -3.99 12.84
CA GLY A 15 -2.13 -3.85 11.98
C GLY A 15 -2.08 -4.78 10.78
N GLU A 16 -3.12 -5.59 10.51
CA GLU A 16 -3.19 -6.38 9.28
C GLU A 16 -3.49 -5.48 8.08
N ARG A 17 -2.85 -5.76 6.93
CA ARG A 17 -3.09 -4.98 5.71
C ARG A 17 -3.85 -5.80 4.69
N PHE A 18 -4.83 -5.17 4.06
CA PHE A 18 -5.65 -5.81 3.04
C PHE A 18 -5.61 -5.02 1.74
N THR A 19 -5.30 -5.70 0.64
CA THR A 19 -5.50 -5.14 -0.69
C THR A 19 -6.95 -5.31 -1.11
N ILE A 20 -7.64 -4.20 -1.36
CA ILE A 20 -8.99 -4.19 -1.90
C ILE A 20 -8.89 -4.28 -3.42
N THR A 21 -9.54 -5.30 -3.99
CA THR A 21 -9.59 -5.51 -5.45
C THR A 21 -11.01 -5.40 -5.97
N VAL A 22 -11.15 -4.86 -7.18
CA VAL A 22 -12.41 -4.80 -7.93
C VAL A 22 -12.18 -5.41 -9.29
N GLY A 23 -12.95 -6.44 -9.65
CA GLY A 23 -12.75 -7.17 -10.91
C GLY A 23 -11.33 -7.74 -11.07
N GLY A 24 -10.68 -8.13 -9.96
CA GLY A 24 -9.30 -8.64 -9.94
C GLY A 24 -8.22 -7.57 -10.04
N ARG A 25 -8.57 -6.27 -10.06
CA ARG A 25 -7.62 -5.17 -10.09
C ARG A 25 -7.50 -4.53 -8.70
N PRO A 26 -6.29 -4.33 -8.16
CA PRO A 26 -6.10 -3.60 -6.91
C PRO A 26 -6.51 -2.14 -7.09
N VAL A 27 -7.28 -1.61 -6.13
CA VAL A 27 -7.79 -0.23 -6.18
C VAL A 27 -7.55 0.56 -4.90
N ALA A 28 -7.34 -0.13 -3.78
CA ALA A 28 -7.07 0.49 -2.50
C ALA A 28 -6.37 -0.49 -1.55
N GLU A 29 -5.79 0.04 -0.49
CA GLU A 29 -5.30 -0.72 0.65
C GLU A 29 -6.07 -0.29 1.89
N LEU A 30 -6.48 -1.26 2.70
CA LEU A 30 -7.01 -1.03 4.04
C LEU A 30 -5.89 -1.33 5.03
N VAL A 31 -5.54 -0.31 5.81
CA VAL A 31 -4.50 -0.32 6.82
C VAL A 31 -5.04 0.25 8.13
N ASP A 32 -4.27 0.12 9.20
CA ASP A 32 -4.53 0.81 10.46
C ASP A 32 -4.56 2.34 10.26
N SER A 33 -5.50 3.00 10.92
CA SER A 33 -5.63 4.46 10.90
C SER A 33 -4.42 5.15 11.55
N ASP A 34 -3.82 4.55 12.58
CA ASP A 34 -2.64 5.12 13.24
C ASP A 34 -1.43 5.14 12.29
N VAL A 35 -1.31 4.11 11.44
CA VAL A 35 -0.30 4.03 10.38
C VAL A 35 -0.52 5.15 9.36
N LEU A 36 -1.76 5.35 8.91
CA LEU A 36 -2.11 6.40 7.95
C LEU A 36 -1.90 7.81 8.51
N ILE A 37 -2.28 8.04 9.76
CA ILE A 37 -2.05 9.32 10.47
C ILE A 37 -0.55 9.57 10.64
N GLY A 38 0.24 8.52 10.92
CA GLY A 38 1.70 8.59 10.94
C GLY A 38 2.28 9.08 9.61
N PHE A 39 1.80 8.56 8.48
CA PHE A 39 2.24 9.01 7.14
C PHE A 39 1.85 10.47 6.85
N LEU A 40 0.62 10.86 7.19
CA LEU A 40 0.16 12.24 6.98
C LEU A 40 0.88 13.23 7.89
N SER A 41 1.26 12.80 9.10
CA SER A 41 2.04 13.61 10.07
C SER A 41 3.54 13.64 9.72
N ALA A 42 4.06 12.61 9.07
CA ALA A 42 5.45 12.52 8.61
C ALA A 42 5.72 13.30 7.31
N GLY A 43 4.78 14.16 6.88
CA GLY A 43 4.83 14.95 5.65
C GLY A 43 6.05 15.88 5.47
N ASP A 44 6.94 16.01 6.45
CA ASP A 44 8.24 16.69 6.32
C ASP A 44 9.46 15.76 6.25
N ALA A 45 9.34 14.45 6.55
CA ALA A 45 10.52 13.59 6.76
C ALA A 45 10.64 12.35 5.85
N HIS A 46 9.58 11.86 5.20
CA HIS A 46 9.64 10.56 4.51
C HIS A 46 8.97 10.54 3.12
N HIS A 47 9.37 11.47 2.25
CA HIS A 47 9.03 11.44 0.82
C HIS A 47 9.32 10.08 0.15
N GLN A 48 10.30 9.31 0.64
CA GLN A 48 10.77 8.09 -0.01
C GLN A 48 9.80 6.89 0.07
N ASP A 49 9.06 6.73 1.17
CA ASP A 49 8.17 5.56 1.37
C ASP A 49 6.85 5.71 0.59
N ALA A 50 6.35 6.94 0.45
CA ALA A 50 5.18 7.23 -0.37
C ALA A 50 5.44 7.03 -1.88
N VAL A 51 6.69 7.26 -2.33
CA VAL A 51 7.07 7.11 -3.74
C VAL A 51 7.23 5.62 -4.11
N ASP A 52 7.53 4.74 -3.14
CA ASP A 52 7.65 3.30 -3.39
C ASP A 52 6.31 2.68 -3.83
N TRP A 53 5.19 3.16 -3.26
CA TRP A 53 3.83 2.78 -3.66
C TRP A 53 3.43 3.25 -5.06
N VAL A 54 3.90 4.42 -5.49
CA VAL A 54 3.65 4.93 -6.84
C VAL A 54 4.39 4.08 -7.89
N ARG A 55 5.59 3.57 -7.57
CA ARG A 55 6.36 2.71 -8.48
C ARG A 55 5.80 1.30 -8.62
N VAL A 56 5.21 0.73 -7.57
CA VAL A 56 4.55 -0.59 -7.66
C VAL A 56 3.33 -0.57 -8.59
N SER A 57 2.72 0.61 -8.78
CA SER A 57 1.51 0.77 -9.60
C SER A 57 1.77 1.13 -11.06
N ASP A 58 3.01 1.48 -11.42
CA ASP A 58 3.41 1.82 -12.79
C ASP A 58 4.41 0.79 -13.35
N PRO A 59 4.00 -0.11 -14.26
CA PRO A 59 4.91 -1.09 -14.85
C PRO A 59 6.03 -0.46 -15.70
N ALA A 60 5.98 0.84 -16.00
CA ALA A 60 7.01 1.57 -16.72
C ALA A 60 8.10 2.20 -15.81
N SER A 61 7.93 2.16 -14.48
CA SER A 61 8.84 2.82 -13.51
C SER A 61 9.90 1.89 -12.90
N ALA A 62 10.07 0.68 -13.43
CA ALA A 62 11.14 -0.22 -13.01
C ALA A 62 12.51 0.40 -13.39
N PRO A 63 13.44 0.60 -12.44
CA PRO A 63 14.78 1.04 -12.79
C PRO A 63 15.45 -0.01 -13.70
N PRO A 64 16.21 0.39 -14.73
CA PRO A 64 16.93 -0.57 -15.55
C PRO A 64 17.87 -1.37 -14.66
N HIS A 65 17.70 -2.69 -14.65
CA HIS A 65 18.64 -3.60 -14.01
C HIS A 65 20.06 -3.23 -14.45
N PRO A 66 21.03 -3.10 -13.53
CA PRO A 66 22.42 -3.04 -13.95
C PRO A 66 22.73 -4.37 -14.62
N SER A 67 22.84 -4.32 -15.94
CA SER A 67 23.38 -5.38 -16.77
C SER A 67 24.70 -5.82 -16.15
N SER A 68 24.73 -7.02 -15.57
CA SER A 68 25.98 -7.67 -15.17
C SER A 68 26.74 -7.98 -16.46
N ARG A 69 27.56 -7.01 -16.88
CA ARG A 69 28.57 -7.19 -17.90
C ARG A 69 29.80 -7.76 -17.20
N ARG A 70 30.17 -8.97 -17.64
CA ARG A 70 31.35 -9.77 -17.30
C ARG A 70 31.28 -10.62 -16.03
#